data_AF-A0A7C2KFL2-F1
#
_entry.id   AF-A0A7C2KFL2-F1
#
_cell.length_a   1.000
_cell.length_b   1.000
_cell.length_c   1.000
_cell.angle_alpha   90.00
_cell.angle_beta   90.00
_cell.angle_gamma   90.00
#
_symmetry.space_group_name_H-M   'P 1'
#
loop_
_entity.id
_entity.type
_entity.pdbx_description
1 polymer ?
#
loop_
_entity_poly.entity_id
_entity_poly.type
_entity_poly.pdbx_seq_one_letter_code
_entity_poly.pdbx_strand_id
1 'polypeptide(L)'
;MKVNFYKIEKKRLGEDDVVIIYTKGNFSGTLEIKDKQMHFDGQNDSELMDIIFRPYHIAVSDNRSRGVQDKVLQPGSSQHLEAVRRSCWSHGYISEMEES
;
A
#
# COMPACT_ATOMS: atom_id res chain seq x y z
N MET A 1 4.86 6.71 11.97
CA MET A 1 4.66 6.46 10.53
C MET A 1 3.24 5.97 10.31
N LYS A 2 2.50 6.70 9.50
CA LYS A 2 1.08 6.51 9.22
C LYS A 2 0.87 6.49 7.71
N VAL A 3 0.00 5.63 7.21
CA VAL A 3 -0.38 5.59 5.78
C VAL A 3 -1.90 5.73 5.66
N ASN A 4 -2.33 6.77 4.95
CA ASN A 4 -3.72 7.05 4.64
C ASN A 4 -4.05 6.48 3.26
N PHE A 5 -5.20 5.81 3.12
CA PHE A 5 -5.67 5.20 1.87
C PHE A 5 -6.92 5.89 1.36
N TYR A 6 -6.97 6.09 0.05
CA TYR A 6 -8.09 6.71 -0.66
C TYR A 6 -8.41 5.89 -1.90
N LYS A 7 -9.69 5.68 -2.22
CA LYS A 7 -10.07 5.07 -3.50
C LYS A 7 -9.67 5.96 -4.66
N ILE A 8 -9.20 5.34 -5.74
CA ILE A 8 -8.92 6.03 -6.99
C ILE A 8 -10.23 6.31 -7.71
N GLU A 9 -10.47 7.57 -8.02
CA GLU A 9 -11.51 7.99 -8.95
C GLU A 9 -10.91 8.15 -10.33
N LYS A 10 -11.60 7.63 -11.35
CA LYS A 10 -11.19 7.71 -12.75
C LYS A 10 -12.05 8.76 -13.44
N LYS A 11 -11.41 9.80 -13.97
CA LYS A 11 -12.09 10.81 -14.79
C LYS A 11 -11.63 10.67 -16.24
N ARG A 12 -12.57 10.39 -17.13
CA ARG A 12 -12.36 10.40 -18.58
C ARG A 12 -12.54 11.83 -19.09
N LEU A 13 -11.56 12.36 -19.80
CA LEU A 13 -11.61 13.64 -20.48
C LEU A 13 -11.51 13.41 -22.00
N GLY A 14 -12.34 14.12 -22.77
CA GLY A 14 -12.38 14.00 -24.23
C GLY A 14 -13.25 12.82 -24.72
N GLU A 15 -13.94 13.04 -25.84
CA GLU A 15 -14.71 12.00 -26.54
C GLU A 15 -13.84 11.26 -27.56
N ASP A 16 -13.10 12.02 -28.39
CA ASP A 16 -12.22 11.49 -29.45
C ASP A 16 -10.78 11.22 -28.96
N ASP A 17 -10.15 12.21 -28.31
CA ASP A 17 -8.81 12.06 -27.68
C ASP A 17 -8.95 11.80 -26.18
N VAL A 18 -9.06 10.53 -25.82
CA VAL A 18 -9.37 10.11 -24.45
C VAL A 18 -8.15 10.21 -23.55
N VAL A 19 -8.24 11.07 -22.53
CA VAL A 19 -7.30 11.12 -21.41
C VAL A 19 -7.99 10.58 -20.16
N ILE A 20 -7.37 9.61 -19.49
CA ILE A 20 -7.85 9.10 -18.19
C ILE A 20 -6.98 9.70 -17.09
N ILE A 21 -7.59 10.49 -16.22
CA ILE A 21 -6.95 11.04 -15.02
C ILE A 21 -7.39 10.22 -13.81
N TYR A 22 -6.43 9.88 -12.96
CA TYR A 22 -6.64 9.22 -11.69
C TYR A 22 -6.54 10.25 -10.57
N THR A 23 -7.61 10.43 -9.80
CA THR A 23 -7.69 11.40 -8.71
C THR A 23 -7.94 10.72 -7.38
N LYS A 24 -7.53 11.38 -6.30
CA LYS A 24 -7.87 10.97 -4.93
C LYS A 24 -9.37 11.11 -4.73
N GLY A 25 -10.04 9.99 -4.49
CA GLY A 25 -11.45 9.94 -4.12
C GLY A 25 -11.66 9.78 -2.63
N ASN A 26 -12.68 9.00 -2.27
CA ASN A 26 -13.10 8.78 -0.89
C ASN A 26 -12.00 8.17 -0.01
N PHE A 27 -11.86 8.70 1.19
CA PHE A 27 -11.00 8.13 2.23
C PHE A 27 -11.50 6.74 2.66
N SER A 28 -10.59 5.77 2.66
CA SER A 28 -10.89 4.36 2.96
C SER A 28 -10.39 3.97 4.35
N GLY A 29 -9.31 4.56 4.83
CA GLY A 29 -8.79 4.29 6.16
C GLY A 29 -7.33 4.66 6.32
N THR A 30 -6.81 4.38 7.50
CA THR A 30 -5.44 4.62 7.91
C THR A 30 -4.83 3.34 8.44
N LEU A 31 -3.58 3.04 8.06
CA LEU A 31 -2.73 2.04 8.68
C LEU A 31 -1.57 2.68 9.43
N GLU A 32 -1.41 2.31 10.69
CA GLU A 32 -0.37 2.81 11.59
C GLU A 32 0.38 1.66 12.24
N ILE A 33 1.65 1.88 12.60
CA ILE A 33 2.40 0.98 13.48
C ILE A 33 2.45 1.60 14.87
N LYS A 34 1.87 0.91 15.85
CA LYS A 34 1.95 1.25 17.29
C LYS A 34 2.44 0.03 18.05
N ASP A 35 3.41 0.19 18.94
CA ASP A 35 3.97 -0.90 19.75
C ASP A 35 4.39 -2.15 18.94
N LYS A 36 4.96 -1.93 17.74
CA LYS A 36 5.34 -2.97 16.75
C LYS A 36 4.16 -3.80 16.20
N GLN A 37 2.94 -3.33 16.39
CA GLN A 37 1.72 -3.92 15.86
C GLN A 37 1.10 -3.00 14.80
N MET A 38 0.43 -3.60 13.82
CA MET A 38 -0.32 -2.86 12.82
C MET A 38 -1.72 -2.57 13.34
N HIS A 39 -2.11 -1.31 13.25
CA HIS A 39 -3.46 -0.84 13.56
C HIS A 39 -4.06 -0.23 12.32
N PHE A 40 -5.16 -0.81 11.86
CA PHE A 40 -5.97 -0.23 10.81
C PHE A 40 -7.23 0.40 11.41
N ASP A 41 -7.48 1.65 11.05
CA ASP A 41 -8.71 2.38 11.37
C ASP A 41 -9.33 2.87 10.06
N GLY A 42 -10.50 2.36 9.72
CA GLY A 42 -11.11 2.66 8.44
C GLY A 42 -12.38 1.88 8.16
N GLN A 43 -12.87 2.03 6.93
CA GLN A 43 -14.03 1.30 6.45
C GLN A 43 -13.69 -0.19 6.28
N ASN A 44 -14.68 -1.05 6.49
CA ASN A 44 -14.52 -2.49 6.22
C ASN A 44 -14.56 -2.76 4.70
N ASP A 45 -13.47 -2.43 4.03
CA ASP A 45 -13.26 -2.68 2.60
C ASP A 45 -12.43 -3.95 2.42
N SER A 46 -13.06 -5.02 1.92
CA SER A 46 -12.42 -6.32 1.77
C SER A 46 -11.19 -6.30 0.87
N GLU A 47 -11.18 -5.46 -0.18
CA GLU A 47 -10.04 -5.36 -1.08
C GLU A 47 -8.85 -4.69 -0.39
N LEU A 48 -9.11 -3.62 0.36
CA LEU A 48 -8.07 -2.94 1.11
C LEU A 48 -7.50 -3.82 2.23
N MET A 49 -8.35 -4.57 2.93
CA MET A 49 -7.92 -5.50 3.97
C MET A 49 -7.02 -6.61 3.42
N ASP A 50 -7.36 -7.17 2.25
CA ASP A 50 -6.52 -8.17 1.58
C ASP A 50 -5.12 -7.60 1.28
N ILE A 51 -5.04 -6.37 0.79
CA ILE A 51 -3.75 -5.69 0.55
C ILE A 51 -2.98 -5.49 1.86
N ILE A 52 -3.64 -5.04 2.94
CA ILE A 52 -2.94 -4.73 4.19
C ILE A 52 -2.36 -5.98 4.86
N PHE A 53 -3.11 -7.08 4.86
CA PHE A 53 -2.80 -8.28 5.64
C PHE A 53 -2.19 -9.42 4.82
N ARG A 54 -2.04 -9.27 3.50
CA ARG A 54 -1.34 -10.27 2.70
C ARG A 54 0.16 -10.35 3.06
N PRO A 55 0.79 -11.52 2.86
CA PRO A 55 2.24 -11.66 3.01
C PRO A 55 3.00 -10.87 1.93
N TYR A 56 3.98 -10.09 2.33
CA TYR A 56 4.91 -9.39 1.44
C TYR A 56 6.29 -10.01 1.48
N HIS A 57 7.00 -9.97 0.36
CA HIS A 57 8.28 -10.63 0.15
C HIS A 57 9.31 -9.62 -0.32
N ILE A 58 10.56 -9.75 0.16
CA ILE A 58 11.69 -8.95 -0.31
C ILE A 58 12.84 -9.86 -0.74
N ALA A 59 13.44 -9.50 -1.87
CA ALA A 59 14.70 -10.06 -2.31
C ALA A 59 15.84 -9.46 -1.47
N VAL A 60 16.51 -10.30 -0.69
CA VAL A 60 17.72 -9.92 0.04
C VAL A 60 18.92 -10.48 -0.70
N SER A 61 19.78 -9.59 -1.18
CA SER A 61 21.08 -9.93 -1.77
C SER A 61 22.11 -9.96 -0.65
N ASP A 62 22.62 -11.14 -0.32
CA ASP A 62 23.74 -11.27 0.62
C ASP A 62 25.06 -11.23 -0.18
N ASN A 63 25.88 -10.20 0.00
CA ASN A 63 27.13 -10.00 -0.76
C ASN A 63 28.13 -11.16 -0.63
N ARG A 64 27.92 -12.09 0.31
CA ARG A 64 28.76 -13.27 0.54
C ARG A 64 28.30 -14.53 -0.19
N SER A 65 27.04 -14.56 -0.64
CA SER A 65 26.41 -15.73 -1.26
C SER A 65 25.91 -15.32 -2.64
N ARG A 66 26.29 -16.01 -3.73
CA ARG A 66 25.76 -15.75 -5.09
C ARG A 66 24.27 -16.13 -5.25
N GLY A 67 23.43 -15.86 -4.27
CA GLY A 67 22.02 -16.21 -4.25
C GLY A 67 21.17 -15.08 -3.67
N VAL A 68 20.12 -14.72 -4.39
CA VAL A 68 19.04 -13.87 -3.87
C VAL A 68 18.19 -14.76 -2.95
N GLN A 69 18.07 -14.39 -1.68
CA GLN A 69 17.15 -15.05 -0.76
C GLN A 69 15.84 -14.28 -0.72
N ASP A 70 14.72 -15.00 -0.78
CA ASP A 70 13.40 -14.42 -0.59
C ASP A 70 13.05 -14.44 0.90
N LYS A 71 12.64 -13.28 1.43
CA LYS A 71 12.29 -13.11 2.84
C LYS A 71 10.92 -12.47 2.98
N VAL A 72 10.06 -13.13 3.76
CA VAL A 72 8.75 -12.58 4.16
C VAL A 72 8.97 -11.38 5.10
N LEU A 73 8.33 -10.26 4.79
CA LEU A 73 8.28 -9.09 5.65
C LEU A 73 7.43 -9.38 6.88
N GLN A 74 7.95 -9.01 8.05
CA GLN A 74 7.18 -9.10 9.27
C GLN A 74 6.11 -8.00 9.28
N PRO A 75 4.84 -8.34 9.48
CA PRO A 75 3.79 -7.36 9.75
C PRO A 75 4.20 -6.46 10.91
N GLY A 76 3.89 -5.16 10.82
CA GLY A 76 4.26 -4.18 11.85
C GLY A 76 5.68 -3.60 11.71
N SER A 77 6.40 -3.95 10.64
CA SER A 77 7.66 -3.28 10.28
C SER A 77 7.44 -2.12 9.31
N SER A 78 8.32 -1.10 9.32
CA SER A 78 8.25 0.00 8.36
C SER A 78 8.36 -0.48 6.90
N GLN A 79 9.11 -1.56 6.67
CA GLN A 79 9.22 -2.20 5.36
C GLN A 79 7.88 -2.80 4.90
N HIS A 80 7.12 -3.42 5.81
CA HIS A 80 5.78 -3.93 5.50
C HIS A 80 4.83 -2.79 5.15
N LEU A 81 4.82 -1.71 5.94
CA LEU A 81 3.98 -0.54 5.68
C LEU A 81 4.29 0.08 4.31
N GLU A 82 5.57 0.17 3.95
CA GLU A 82 6.02 0.63 2.63
C GLU A 82 5.61 -0.33 1.50
N ALA A 83 5.65 -1.64 1.72
CA ALA A 83 5.20 -2.63 0.75
C ALA A 83 3.68 -2.54 0.49
N VAL A 84 2.88 -2.36 1.55
CA VAL A 84 1.44 -2.09 1.46
C VAL A 84 1.19 -0.81 0.66
N ARG A 85 1.87 0.28 1.02
CA ARG A 85 1.79 1.59 0.34
C ARG A 85 2.05 1.48 -1.17
N ARG A 86 3.09 0.73 -1.57
CA ARG A 86 3.43 0.55 -2.99
C ARG A 86 2.41 -0.30 -3.74
N SER A 87 1.84 -1.30 -3.07
CA SER A 87 0.98 -2.28 -3.72
C SER A 87 -0.44 -1.77 -3.92
N CYS A 88 -0.92 -0.85 -3.07
CA CYS A 88 -2.31 -0.44 -3.10
C CYS A 88 -2.74 0.25 -4.42
N TRP A 89 -1.79 0.86 -5.15
CA TRP A 89 -2.07 1.52 -6.43
C TRP A 89 -2.66 0.57 -7.49
N SER A 90 -2.07 -0.61 -7.68
CA SER A 90 -2.55 -1.58 -8.65
C SER A 90 -3.92 -2.17 -8.30
N HIS A 91 -4.38 -1.94 -7.08
CA HIS A 91 -5.68 -2.37 -6.57
C HIS A 91 -6.69 -1.21 -6.46
N GLY A 92 -6.38 -0.03 -7.02
CA GLY A 92 -7.35 1.08 -7.06
C GLY A 92 -7.29 2.01 -5.86
N TYR A 93 -6.16 2.09 -5.14
CA TYR A 93 -6.00 2.99 -4.00
C TYR A 93 -4.79 3.91 -4.14
N ILE A 94 -4.98 5.18 -3.81
CA ILE A 94 -3.91 6.13 -3.54
C ILE A 94 -3.54 6.04 -2.06
N SER A 95 -2.25 5.98 -1.78
CA SER A 95 -1.71 6.02 -0.42
C SER A 95 -0.87 7.26 -0.17
N GLU A 96 -1.02 7.87 0.98
CA GLU A 96 -0.17 8.98 1.43
C GLU A 96 0.48 8.63 2.77
N MET A 97 1.77 8.93 2.89
CA MET A 97 2.52 8.68 4.11
C MET A 97 2.65 9.97 4.92
N GLU A 98 2.38 9.88 6.21
CA GLU A 98 2.67 10.91 7.20
C GLU A 98 3.80 10.40 8.11
N GLU A 99 4.95 11.06 8.01
CA GLU A 99 6.05 10.94 8.97
C GLU A 99 5.70 11.78 10.19
N SER A 100 5.71 11.16 11.37
CA SER A 100 5.39 11.78 12.66
C SER A 100 6.67 12.15 13.38
#